data_AF-A0A350H2A3-F1
#
_entry.id   AF-A0A350H2A3-F1
#
_cell.length_a   1.000
_cell.length_b   1.000
_cell.length_c   1.000
_cell.angle_alpha   90.00
_cell.angle_beta   90.00
_cell.angle_gamma   90.00
#
_symmetry.space_group_name_H-M   'P 1'
#
loop_
_entity.id
_entity.type
_entity.pdbx_description
1 polymer ?
#
loop_
_entity_poly.entity_id
_entity_poly.type
_entity_poly.pdbx_seq_one_letter_code
_entity_poly.pdbx_strand_id
1 'polypeptide(L)'
;AIREVDKNIIIAVHFADPSSQERYKNYLQILQNFEVDYDVFGTSYYPYWHGSLENLTEILKFAADTYNKKVMVMETSWAYTPDDFDGHANTIGAGANVVKNYSYTLQGQVEVINDVVQAVVNVGDAGIGVCYWEGGWIPVPEGDAPRSEKWEKYGSGWASSYSAEYDPDDAGKWYGGCAWDNQALFDENGNILESLYAFDYCYTGTKCDVAVDEVANAACDIRIGDEIKLPETVTAIYNDRHTEEIAVKWEEITDSAKFSMQESGAQKYVINGVASVGGTDYNVTCDVNMVEPNYVENQSFEDDTEEGMKVWTIEDRAKDDAEHELYNLDKITDAYTGTHALHWYSKTKCDFTVTQKITGLKPGKYKASCQVQGGDTTNGAFKLTVESNGKTYEEPTEVTEWAKFRQPTIENIVVGKDGTATISFTVYAEADGTKGPWGTVDDFLFNPVEKN
;
A
#
# COMPACT_ATOMS: atom_id res chain seq x y z
N ALA A 1 -10.77 -15.81 36.70
CA ALA A 1 -9.31 -15.93 36.53
C ALA A 1 -8.56 -14.66 36.93
N ILE A 2 -8.39 -13.64 36.08
CA ILE A 2 -7.52 -12.48 36.39
C ILE A 2 -7.99 -11.72 37.64
N ARG A 3 -9.28 -11.35 37.70
CA ARG A 3 -9.86 -10.65 38.87
C ARG A 3 -9.77 -11.42 40.19
N GLU A 4 -9.72 -12.75 40.13
CA GLU A 4 -9.63 -13.61 41.32
C GLU A 4 -8.20 -13.62 41.88
N VAL A 5 -7.20 -13.39 41.03
CA VAL A 5 -5.79 -13.30 41.42
C VAL A 5 -5.49 -11.94 42.05
N ASP A 6 -5.78 -10.86 41.33
CA ASP A 6 -5.59 -9.49 41.82
C ASP A 6 -6.52 -8.54 41.06
N LYS A 7 -7.30 -7.76 41.81
CA LYS A 7 -8.25 -6.79 41.24
C LYS A 7 -7.56 -5.54 40.68
N ASN A 8 -6.29 -5.32 41.00
CA ASN A 8 -5.51 -4.20 40.47
C ASN A 8 -4.91 -4.49 39.09
N ILE A 9 -4.88 -5.76 38.65
CA ILE A 9 -4.43 -6.10 37.31
C ILE A 9 -5.45 -5.60 36.30
N ILE A 10 -4.97 -4.77 35.38
CA ILE A 10 -5.73 -4.21 34.26
C ILE A 10 -5.98 -5.33 33.25
N ILE A 11 -7.25 -5.52 32.86
CA ILE A 11 -7.66 -6.50 31.85
C ILE A 11 -7.82 -5.78 30.51
N ALA A 12 -7.06 -6.24 29.53
CA ALA A 12 -7.07 -5.73 28.17
C ALA A 12 -7.78 -6.69 27.22
N VAL A 13 -8.50 -6.13 26.25
CA VAL A 13 -8.89 -6.83 25.01
C VAL A 13 -8.17 -6.15 23.85
N HIS A 14 -7.64 -6.93 22.92
CA HIS A 14 -6.76 -6.44 21.85
C HIS A 14 -7.31 -6.79 20.48
N PHE A 15 -7.43 -5.79 19.61
CA PHE A 15 -7.85 -5.91 18.22
C PHE A 15 -6.78 -5.32 17.28
N ALA A 16 -6.91 -5.51 15.98
CA ALA A 16 -6.03 -4.92 14.97
C ALA A 16 -6.86 -4.27 13.85
N ASP A 17 -6.21 -3.57 12.92
CA ASP A 17 -6.85 -2.89 11.79
C ASP A 17 -7.92 -1.83 12.18
N PRO A 18 -7.53 -0.75 12.88
CA PRO A 18 -8.41 0.37 13.24
C PRO A 18 -8.85 1.22 12.03
N SER A 19 -8.43 0.90 10.80
CA SER A 19 -8.79 1.66 9.60
C SER A 19 -10.32 1.73 9.37
N SER A 20 -11.07 0.72 9.87
CA SER A 20 -12.53 0.68 9.80
C SER A 20 -13.18 1.10 11.13
N GLN A 21 -13.67 2.34 11.18
CA GLN A 21 -14.48 2.86 12.29
C GLN A 21 -15.67 1.97 12.62
N GLU A 22 -16.41 1.52 11.60
CA GLU A 22 -17.61 0.71 11.78
C GLU A 22 -17.29 -0.63 12.45
N ARG A 23 -16.23 -1.31 11.99
CA ARG A 23 -15.80 -2.60 12.53
C ARG A 23 -15.49 -2.51 14.02
N TYR A 24 -14.75 -1.47 14.43
CA TYR A 24 -14.40 -1.26 15.84
C TYR A 24 -15.61 -0.89 16.69
N LYS A 25 -16.51 -0.04 16.18
CA LYS A 25 -17.78 0.29 16.85
C LYS A 25 -18.61 -0.97 17.09
N ASN A 26 -18.64 -1.89 16.13
CA ASN A 26 -19.30 -3.19 16.27
C ASN A 26 -18.65 -4.06 17.36
N TYR A 27 -17.31 -4.18 17.38
CA TYR A 27 -16.61 -4.92 18.44
C TYR A 27 -16.94 -4.39 19.84
N LEU A 28 -16.89 -3.08 20.05
CA LEU A 28 -17.24 -2.45 21.32
C LEU A 28 -18.71 -2.73 21.70
N GLN A 29 -19.63 -2.65 20.74
CA GLN A 29 -21.03 -2.97 20.96
C GLN A 29 -21.24 -4.43 21.37
N ILE A 30 -20.55 -5.38 20.72
CA ILE A 30 -20.60 -6.81 21.07
C ILE A 30 -20.08 -7.00 22.50
N LEU A 31 -18.91 -6.45 22.84
CA LEU A 31 -18.32 -6.58 24.17
C LEU A 31 -19.27 -6.04 25.26
N GLN A 32 -19.93 -4.91 24.99
CA GLN A 32 -20.93 -4.33 25.89
C GLN A 32 -22.19 -5.20 26.01
N ASN A 33 -22.72 -5.70 24.90
CA ASN A 33 -23.95 -6.51 24.87
C ASN A 33 -23.78 -7.84 25.61
N PHE A 34 -22.58 -8.43 25.56
CA PHE A 34 -22.24 -9.65 26.29
C PHE A 34 -21.62 -9.39 27.67
N GLU A 35 -21.62 -8.14 28.13
CA GLU A 35 -21.13 -7.75 29.47
C GLU A 35 -19.71 -8.25 29.76
N VAL A 36 -18.82 -8.20 28.76
CA VAL A 36 -17.43 -8.63 28.92
C VAL A 36 -16.71 -7.72 29.93
N ASP A 37 -16.16 -8.30 30.99
CA ASP A 37 -15.39 -7.57 32.02
C ASP A 37 -13.95 -7.31 31.54
N TYR A 38 -13.69 -6.07 31.13
CA TYR A 38 -12.36 -5.58 30.75
C TYR A 38 -12.22 -4.09 31.06
N ASP A 39 -10.98 -3.64 31.24
CA ASP A 39 -10.62 -2.26 31.59
C ASP A 39 -10.11 -1.46 30.39
N VAL A 40 -9.34 -2.11 29.49
CA VAL A 40 -8.64 -1.47 28.38
C VAL A 40 -9.09 -2.05 27.04
N PHE A 41 -9.48 -1.17 26.12
CA PHE A 41 -9.64 -1.49 24.71
C PHE A 41 -8.34 -1.14 23.98
N GLY A 42 -7.60 -2.16 23.54
CA GLY A 42 -6.32 -2.03 22.86
C GLY A 42 -6.40 -2.29 21.37
N THR A 43 -5.51 -1.66 20.62
CA THR A 43 -5.37 -1.86 19.17
C THR A 43 -3.91 -2.00 18.74
N SER A 44 -3.62 -2.82 17.72
CA SER A 44 -2.38 -2.70 16.95
C SER A 44 -2.51 -1.54 15.96
N TYR A 45 -1.47 -0.72 15.82
CA TYR A 45 -1.40 0.35 14.84
C TYR A 45 -0.06 0.33 14.10
N TYR A 46 -0.09 -0.14 12.86
CA TYR A 46 1.02 -0.11 11.93
C TYR A 46 0.71 0.92 10.83
N PRO A 47 1.43 2.06 10.74
CA PRO A 47 1.07 3.15 9.84
C PRO A 47 0.97 2.72 8.37
N TYR A 48 1.70 1.67 8.00
CA TYR A 48 1.75 1.13 6.65
C TYR A 48 0.48 0.37 6.22
N TRP A 49 -0.44 0.01 7.15
CA TRP A 49 -1.72 -0.67 6.85
C TRP A 49 -2.95 -0.03 7.50
N HIS A 50 -2.81 0.56 8.69
CA HIS A 50 -3.93 0.79 9.61
C HIS A 50 -4.59 2.19 9.50
N GLY A 51 -4.36 2.90 8.39
CA GLY A 51 -4.97 4.20 8.11
C GLY A 51 -4.36 5.36 8.91
N SER A 52 -5.04 6.51 8.94
CA SER A 52 -4.51 7.74 9.54
C SER A 52 -4.51 7.75 11.08
N LEU A 53 -3.66 8.60 11.65
CA LEU A 53 -3.58 8.85 13.09
C LEU A 53 -4.81 9.59 13.62
N GLU A 54 -5.46 10.44 12.81
CA GLU A 54 -6.75 11.03 13.17
C GLU A 54 -7.79 9.93 13.39
N ASN A 55 -7.90 9.00 12.44
CA ASN A 55 -8.84 7.88 12.53
C ASN A 55 -8.56 7.00 13.77
N LEU A 56 -7.28 6.70 14.04
CA LEU A 56 -6.87 6.01 15.26
C LEU A 56 -7.34 6.76 16.52
N THR A 57 -7.06 8.06 16.60
CA THR A 57 -7.45 8.90 17.76
C THR A 57 -8.97 8.88 17.94
N GLU A 58 -9.74 9.05 16.86
CA GLU A 58 -11.19 9.08 16.89
C GLU A 58 -11.79 7.77 17.40
N ILE A 59 -11.30 6.61 16.95
CA ILE A 59 -11.88 5.33 17.39
C ILE A 59 -11.53 5.01 18.85
N LEU A 60 -10.31 5.33 19.28
CA LEU A 60 -9.90 5.17 20.68
C LEU A 60 -10.69 6.13 21.58
N LYS A 61 -10.92 7.37 21.14
CA LYS A 61 -11.77 8.32 21.86
C LYS A 61 -13.21 7.84 21.95
N PHE A 62 -13.76 7.24 20.89
CA PHE A 62 -15.10 6.65 20.91
C PHE A 62 -15.23 5.53 21.95
N ALA A 63 -14.23 4.63 22.03
CA ALA A 63 -14.18 3.59 23.05
C ALA A 63 -14.16 4.17 24.47
N ALA A 64 -13.34 5.21 24.68
CA ALA A 64 -13.22 5.89 25.95
C ALA A 64 -14.51 6.60 26.37
N ASP A 65 -15.06 7.46 25.51
CA ASP A 65 -16.20 8.32 25.84
C ASP A 65 -17.51 7.55 25.93
N THR A 66 -17.70 6.52 25.08
CA THR A 66 -18.98 5.79 24.99
C THR A 66 -19.05 4.62 25.97
N TYR A 67 -17.94 3.91 26.17
CA TYR A 67 -17.90 2.67 26.97
C TYR A 67 -17.08 2.82 28.26
N ASN A 68 -16.59 4.03 28.55
CA ASN A 68 -15.79 4.35 29.73
C ASN A 68 -14.59 3.40 29.91
N LYS A 69 -13.88 3.15 28.81
CA LYS A 69 -12.69 2.29 28.77
C LYS A 69 -11.42 3.11 28.72
N LYS A 70 -10.36 2.56 29.30
CA LYS A 70 -9.00 3.01 28.99
C LYS A 70 -8.64 2.49 27.60
N VAL A 71 -7.69 3.15 26.95
CA VAL A 71 -7.26 2.80 25.59
C VAL A 71 -5.76 2.88 25.44
N MET A 72 -5.21 2.04 24.58
CA MET A 72 -3.78 2.03 24.28
C MET A 72 -3.51 1.44 22.89
N VAL A 73 -2.37 1.81 22.32
CA VAL A 73 -1.80 1.07 21.19
C VAL A 73 -0.93 -0.05 21.77
N MET A 74 -1.28 -1.30 21.50
CA MET A 74 -0.57 -2.47 22.04
C MET A 74 0.58 -2.93 21.16
N GLU A 75 0.56 -2.56 19.88
CA GLU A 75 1.62 -2.87 18.94
C GLU A 75 1.76 -1.72 17.95
N THR A 76 2.99 -1.31 17.70
CA THR A 76 3.38 -0.43 16.60
C THR A 76 4.85 -0.65 16.31
N SER A 77 5.27 -0.40 15.08
CA SER A 77 6.67 -0.44 14.66
C SER A 77 6.87 0.35 13.38
N TRP A 78 8.12 0.69 13.07
CA TRP A 78 8.52 1.26 11.79
C TRP A 78 9.95 0.86 11.45
N ALA A 79 10.24 0.76 10.16
CA ALA A 79 11.57 0.40 9.69
C ALA A 79 12.52 1.60 9.78
N TYR A 80 13.67 1.42 10.43
CA TYR A 80 14.74 2.43 10.48
C TYR A 80 15.68 2.36 9.27
N THR A 81 15.52 1.33 8.44
CA THR A 81 16.29 1.06 7.22
C THR A 81 15.47 0.17 6.28
N PRO A 82 15.61 0.30 4.94
CA PRO A 82 14.97 -0.62 4.00
C PRO A 82 15.63 -2.01 3.93
N ASP A 83 16.80 -2.19 4.55
CA ASP A 83 17.65 -3.38 4.39
C ASP A 83 17.12 -4.62 5.14
N ASP A 84 17.52 -5.81 4.70
CA ASP A 84 17.33 -7.09 5.40
C ASP A 84 18.69 -7.58 5.90
N PHE A 85 18.75 -7.95 7.20
CA PHE A 85 20.00 -8.33 7.86
C PHE A 85 20.14 -9.83 8.14
N ASP A 86 19.11 -10.63 7.90
CA ASP A 86 19.08 -12.04 8.29
C ASP A 86 18.85 -13.02 7.12
N GLY A 87 18.41 -12.49 5.97
CA GLY A 87 18.20 -13.24 4.73
C GLY A 87 16.79 -13.82 4.61
N HIS A 88 15.93 -13.61 5.60
CA HIS A 88 14.49 -13.80 5.53
C HIS A 88 13.81 -12.45 5.26
N ALA A 89 12.87 -12.42 4.32
CA ALA A 89 12.29 -11.16 3.88
C ALA A 89 11.54 -10.44 5.02
N ASN A 90 11.93 -9.18 5.26
CA ASN A 90 11.22 -8.28 6.17
C ASN A 90 9.80 -7.96 5.68
N THR A 91 8.90 -7.70 6.63
CA THR A 91 7.50 -7.37 6.37
C THR A 91 7.33 -6.05 5.62
N ILE A 92 8.16 -5.06 5.93
CA ILE A 92 8.25 -3.80 5.19
C ILE A 92 9.69 -3.54 4.80
N GLY A 93 9.88 -2.86 3.67
CA GLY A 93 11.17 -2.49 3.10
C GLY A 93 10.97 -1.74 1.79
N ALA A 94 12.05 -1.48 1.05
CA ALA A 94 12.00 -0.68 -0.18
C ALA A 94 10.96 -1.20 -1.19
N GLY A 95 10.87 -2.53 -1.36
CA GLY A 95 9.95 -3.18 -2.30
C GLY A 95 8.54 -3.48 -1.77
N ALA A 96 8.23 -3.17 -0.51
CA ALA A 96 6.90 -3.46 0.06
C ALA A 96 5.82 -2.57 -0.59
N ASN A 97 4.68 -3.16 -0.96
CA ASN A 97 3.52 -2.43 -1.49
C ASN A 97 2.59 -1.99 -0.36
N VAL A 98 3.06 -1.02 0.41
CA VAL A 98 2.38 -0.50 1.61
C VAL A 98 2.53 1.02 1.66
N VAL A 99 1.76 1.67 2.52
CA VAL A 99 1.88 3.12 2.74
C VAL A 99 3.26 3.46 3.32
N LYS A 100 3.97 4.42 2.73
CA LYS A 100 5.34 4.85 3.10
C LYS A 100 5.38 6.35 3.45
N ASN A 101 4.54 6.74 4.40
CA ASN A 101 4.40 8.15 4.81
C ASN A 101 5.59 8.69 5.64
N TYR A 102 6.48 7.80 6.08
CA TYR A 102 7.69 8.14 6.81
C TYR A 102 8.89 7.52 6.09
N SER A 103 10.04 8.18 6.16
CA SER A 103 11.28 7.65 5.60
C SER A 103 11.68 6.34 6.30
N TYR A 104 12.29 5.41 5.57
CA TYR A 104 12.92 4.22 6.16
C TYR A 104 14.30 4.58 6.72
N THR A 105 14.29 5.47 7.71
CA THR A 105 15.45 6.06 8.37
C THR A 105 15.24 6.02 9.88
N LEU A 106 16.30 6.23 10.65
CA LEU A 106 16.20 6.39 12.11
C LEU A 106 15.24 7.52 12.51
N GLN A 107 15.25 8.62 11.76
CA GLN A 107 14.37 9.76 12.03
C GLN A 107 12.91 9.40 11.71
N GLY A 108 12.62 8.74 10.58
CA GLY A 108 11.28 8.26 10.28
C GLY A 108 10.74 7.30 11.35
N GLN A 109 11.59 6.43 11.91
CA GLN A 109 11.22 5.57 13.03
C GLN A 109 10.89 6.38 14.31
N VAL A 110 11.67 7.41 14.63
CA VAL A 110 11.38 8.35 15.75
C VAL A 110 10.04 9.05 15.54
N GLU A 111 9.75 9.48 14.31
CA GLU A 111 8.53 10.19 13.97
C GLU A 111 7.29 9.32 14.16
N VAL A 112 7.32 8.05 13.75
CA VAL A 112 6.22 7.11 14.01
C VAL A 112 5.99 6.92 15.50
N ILE A 113 7.05 6.71 16.29
CA ILE A 113 6.93 6.56 17.75
C ILE A 113 6.25 7.79 18.35
N ASN A 114 6.76 8.98 18.01
CA ASN A 114 6.23 10.24 18.52
C ASN A 114 4.76 10.43 18.13
N ASP A 115 4.41 10.18 16.87
CA ASP A 115 3.09 10.50 16.34
C ASP A 115 2.02 9.53 16.83
N VAL A 116 2.36 8.25 17.00
CA VAL A 116 1.47 7.27 17.63
C VAL A 116 1.26 7.59 19.12
N VAL A 117 2.32 7.98 19.84
CA VAL A 117 2.20 8.47 21.22
C VAL A 117 1.29 9.69 21.27
N GLN A 118 1.49 10.65 20.37
CA GLN A 118 0.67 11.86 20.31
C GLN A 118 -0.81 11.55 19.99
N ALA A 119 -1.09 10.60 19.11
CA ALA A 119 -2.45 10.15 18.82
C ALA A 119 -3.15 9.58 20.06
N VAL A 120 -2.45 8.76 20.86
CA VAL A 120 -2.98 8.26 22.14
C VAL A 120 -3.16 9.38 23.16
N VAL A 121 -2.21 10.32 23.26
CA VAL A 121 -2.32 11.50 24.14
C VAL A 121 -3.54 12.36 23.77
N ASN A 122 -3.84 12.51 22.47
CA ASN A 122 -4.97 13.28 21.97
C ASN A 122 -6.34 12.70 22.37
N VAL A 123 -6.40 11.45 22.81
CA VAL A 123 -7.63 10.87 23.40
C VAL A 123 -7.97 11.56 24.73
N GLY A 124 -6.97 11.96 25.51
CA GLY A 124 -7.07 12.47 26.88
C GLY A 124 -6.70 11.43 27.94
N ASP A 125 -7.16 11.61 29.18
CA ASP A 125 -6.78 10.77 30.35
C ASP A 125 -7.08 9.26 30.19
N ALA A 126 -7.93 8.89 29.23
CA ALA A 126 -8.23 7.50 28.91
C ALA A 126 -7.12 6.82 28.10
N GLY A 127 -6.31 7.57 27.34
CA GLY A 127 -5.14 7.08 26.63
C GLY A 127 -4.00 6.79 27.59
N ILE A 128 -3.67 5.51 27.80
CA ILE A 128 -2.75 5.09 28.87
C ILE A 128 -1.37 4.64 28.39
N GLY A 129 -1.15 4.50 27.08
CA GLY A 129 0.19 4.21 26.56
C GLY A 129 0.24 3.62 25.16
N VAL A 130 1.48 3.34 24.77
CA VAL A 130 1.88 2.72 23.50
C VAL A 130 2.91 1.63 23.82
N CYS A 131 2.78 0.47 23.19
CA CYS A 131 3.77 -0.59 23.21
C CYS A 131 4.40 -0.74 21.82
N TYR A 132 5.73 -0.62 21.75
CA TYR A 132 6.48 -0.88 20.52
C TYR A 132 6.71 -2.39 20.39
N TRP A 133 6.33 -2.95 19.25
CA TRP A 133 6.37 -4.38 19.02
C TRP A 133 7.73 -4.80 18.48
N GLU A 134 8.30 -5.85 19.08
CA GLU A 134 9.57 -6.48 18.67
C GLU A 134 10.76 -5.52 18.47
N GLY A 135 10.86 -4.50 19.32
CA GLY A 135 11.97 -3.54 19.29
C GLY A 135 13.36 -4.14 19.54
N GLY A 136 13.48 -5.44 19.83
CA GLY A 136 14.76 -6.13 20.02
C GLY A 136 14.93 -7.40 19.18
N TRP A 137 14.06 -7.66 18.20
CA TRP A 137 14.17 -8.85 17.35
C TRP A 137 15.18 -8.67 16.22
N ILE A 138 16.45 -8.67 16.60
CA ILE A 138 17.59 -8.54 15.69
C ILE A 138 17.99 -9.90 15.09
N PRO A 139 18.73 -9.93 13.97
CA PRO A 139 19.23 -11.18 13.39
C PRO A 139 20.05 -11.99 14.40
N VAL A 140 19.89 -13.32 14.35
CA VAL A 140 20.87 -14.20 14.99
C VAL A 140 22.23 -14.05 14.28
N PRO A 141 23.36 -13.98 15.00
CA PRO A 141 24.66 -13.80 14.37
C PRO A 141 24.95 -14.90 13.34
N GLU A 142 25.49 -14.53 12.19
CA GLU A 142 26.06 -15.49 11.26
C GLU A 142 27.32 -16.11 11.88
N GLY A 143 27.40 -17.43 11.88
CA GLY A 143 28.55 -18.17 12.42
C GLY A 143 29.00 -19.24 11.42
N ASP A 144 29.58 -20.33 11.91
CA ASP A 144 30.01 -21.44 11.04
C ASP A 144 28.85 -22.22 10.40
N ALA A 145 27.63 -22.08 10.95
CA ALA A 145 26.42 -22.73 10.46
C ALA A 145 25.39 -21.69 9.97
N PRO A 146 24.55 -22.03 8.97
CA PRO A 146 23.49 -21.15 8.49
C PRO A 146 22.54 -20.71 9.62
N ARG A 147 22.02 -19.48 9.54
CA ARG A 147 21.05 -18.94 10.50
C ARG A 147 19.80 -19.85 10.64
N SER A 148 19.38 -20.49 9.54
CA SER A 148 18.24 -21.41 9.53
C SER A 148 18.34 -22.57 10.50
N GLU A 149 19.55 -23.08 10.79
CA GLU A 149 19.72 -24.12 11.81
C GLU A 149 19.41 -23.60 13.22
N LYS A 150 19.69 -22.32 13.49
CA LYS A 150 19.37 -21.68 14.78
C LYS A 150 17.88 -21.37 14.87
N TRP A 151 17.26 -20.88 13.80
CA TRP A 151 15.82 -20.64 13.75
C TRP A 151 15.04 -21.93 14.05
N GLU A 152 15.37 -23.03 13.37
CA GLU A 152 14.74 -24.34 13.58
C GLU A 152 14.97 -24.89 14.99
N LYS A 153 16.19 -24.77 15.51
CA LYS A 153 16.56 -25.38 16.79
C LYS A 153 16.03 -24.61 18.00
N TYR A 154 16.02 -23.28 17.93
CA TYR A 154 15.74 -22.42 19.09
C TYR A 154 14.43 -21.64 18.96
N GLY A 155 13.76 -21.67 17.80
CA GLY A 155 12.56 -20.87 17.56
C GLY A 155 12.86 -19.37 17.61
N SER A 156 14.05 -18.95 17.15
CA SER A 156 14.49 -17.56 17.21
C SER A 156 14.14 -16.75 15.95
N GLY A 157 13.54 -17.38 14.95
CA GLY A 157 12.87 -16.71 13.82
C GLY A 157 11.36 -16.75 14.00
N TRP A 158 10.60 -16.21 13.05
CA TRP A 158 9.16 -16.00 13.22
C TRP A 158 8.37 -17.31 13.34
N ALA A 159 8.85 -18.37 12.68
CA ALA A 159 8.33 -19.72 12.80
C ALA A 159 9.40 -20.75 12.47
N SER A 160 9.16 -21.99 12.91
CA SER A 160 9.96 -23.16 12.51
C SER A 160 9.11 -24.13 11.69
N SER A 161 9.76 -25.03 10.95
CA SER A 161 9.08 -26.08 10.19
C SER A 161 8.16 -26.95 11.05
N TYR A 162 8.44 -27.06 12.36
CA TYR A 162 7.63 -27.81 13.33
C TYR A 162 6.24 -27.20 13.57
N SER A 163 6.03 -25.91 13.24
CA SER A 163 4.72 -25.24 13.36
C SER A 163 3.71 -25.74 12.32
N ALA A 164 4.15 -26.45 11.27
CA ALA A 164 3.29 -26.91 10.18
C ALA A 164 2.14 -27.82 10.61
N GLU A 165 2.27 -28.54 11.74
CA GLU A 165 1.17 -29.38 12.24
C GLU A 165 0.01 -28.56 12.83
N TYR A 166 0.29 -27.34 13.26
CA TYR A 166 -0.68 -26.44 13.89
C TYR A 166 -1.20 -25.40 12.89
N ASP A 167 -0.29 -24.80 12.12
CA ASP A 167 -0.58 -23.85 11.07
C ASP A 167 0.10 -24.29 9.75
N PRO A 168 -0.54 -25.20 9.00
CA PRO A 168 0.01 -25.71 7.74
C PRO A 168 -0.07 -24.69 6.60
N ASP A 169 -0.91 -23.66 6.73
CA ASP A 169 -1.25 -22.79 5.60
C ASP A 169 -0.37 -21.56 5.48
N ASP A 170 0.17 -21.08 6.60
CA ASP A 170 1.11 -19.96 6.66
C ASP A 170 2.48 -20.39 7.20
N ALA A 171 2.61 -20.62 8.51
CA ALA A 171 3.90 -21.03 9.12
C ALA A 171 4.49 -22.29 8.48
N GLY A 172 3.66 -23.27 8.13
CA GLY A 172 4.12 -24.50 7.48
C GLY A 172 4.71 -24.31 6.07
N LYS A 173 4.44 -23.17 5.42
CA LYS A 173 4.95 -22.82 4.08
C LYS A 173 6.04 -21.77 4.11
N TRP A 174 5.97 -20.84 5.06
CA TRP A 174 6.78 -19.61 5.07
C TRP A 174 7.74 -19.50 6.27
N TYR A 175 7.86 -20.52 7.13
CA TYR A 175 8.78 -20.51 8.27
C TYR A 175 10.20 -20.03 7.92
N GLY A 176 10.87 -19.37 8.86
CA GLY A 176 12.16 -18.72 8.58
C GLY A 176 12.68 -17.84 9.70
N GLY A 177 13.41 -16.80 9.31
CA GLY A 177 14.11 -15.87 10.18
C GLY A 177 13.22 -14.79 10.80
N CYS A 178 13.82 -13.69 11.23
CA CYS A 178 13.08 -12.50 11.63
C CYS A 178 12.45 -11.85 10.39
N ALA A 179 11.27 -11.26 10.55
CA ALA A 179 10.65 -10.44 9.49
C ALA A 179 10.51 -8.96 9.92
N TRP A 180 11.21 -8.57 10.99
CA TRP A 180 11.15 -7.27 11.66
C TRP A 180 12.52 -6.74 12.08
N ASP A 181 13.63 -7.33 11.64
CA ASP A 181 14.97 -6.89 12.09
C ASP A 181 15.26 -5.44 11.72
N ASN A 182 14.76 -4.98 10.57
CA ASN A 182 14.86 -3.60 10.14
C ASN A 182 13.93 -2.63 10.88
N GLN A 183 13.07 -3.14 11.77
CA GLN A 183 12.15 -2.36 12.61
C GLN A 183 12.56 -2.37 14.08
N ALA A 184 13.68 -3.01 14.44
CA ALA A 184 14.20 -3.00 15.80
C ALA A 184 14.63 -1.59 16.24
N LEU A 185 14.83 -1.42 17.55
CA LEU A 185 15.44 -0.24 18.18
C LEU A 185 16.92 -0.49 18.51
N PHE A 186 17.48 -1.54 17.90
CA PHE A 186 18.87 -1.95 17.96
C PHE A 186 19.35 -2.26 16.55
N ASP A 187 20.63 -2.04 16.28
CA ASP A 187 21.26 -2.46 15.03
C ASP A 187 21.41 -3.99 14.97
N GLU A 188 21.86 -4.51 13.83
CA GLU A 188 22.04 -5.94 13.58
C GLU A 188 23.04 -6.63 14.51
N ASN A 189 23.86 -5.85 15.24
CA ASN A 189 24.85 -6.32 16.20
C ASN A 189 24.37 -6.18 17.66
N GLY A 190 23.17 -5.65 17.89
CA GLY A 190 22.59 -5.42 19.20
C GLY A 190 23.06 -4.13 19.89
N ASN A 191 23.62 -3.17 19.16
CA ASN A 191 23.86 -1.83 19.69
C ASN A 191 22.59 -1.00 19.67
N ILE A 192 22.43 -0.13 20.67
CA ILE A 192 21.26 0.75 20.78
C ILE A 192 21.23 1.74 19.60
N LEU A 193 20.07 1.88 18.96
CA LEU A 193 19.80 2.95 18.00
C LEU A 193 19.29 4.21 18.72
N GLU A 194 19.54 5.38 18.13
CA GLU A 194 19.10 6.66 18.70
C GLU A 194 17.57 6.73 18.85
N SER A 195 16.83 6.03 17.99
CA SER A 195 15.37 5.93 18.04
C SER A 195 14.83 5.33 19.33
N LEU A 196 15.62 4.53 20.06
CA LEU A 196 15.24 4.06 21.39
C LEU A 196 15.00 5.22 22.38
N TYR A 197 15.70 6.34 22.21
CA TYR A 197 15.54 7.53 23.05
C TYR A 197 14.28 8.34 22.71
N ALA A 198 13.55 8.02 21.64
CA ALA A 198 12.29 8.68 21.28
C ALA A 198 11.28 8.66 22.44
N PHE A 199 11.27 7.59 23.26
CA PHE A 199 10.40 7.52 24.44
C PHE A 199 10.71 8.59 25.50
N ASP A 200 11.98 9.00 25.65
CA ASP A 200 12.35 10.10 26.54
C ASP A 200 12.06 11.46 25.88
N TYR A 201 12.31 11.56 24.57
CA TYR A 201 12.04 12.77 23.79
C TYR A 201 10.55 13.12 23.73
N CYS A 202 9.65 12.14 23.79
CA CYS A 202 8.21 12.38 23.92
C CYS A 202 7.84 13.23 25.16
N TYR A 203 8.63 13.17 26.24
CA TYR A 203 8.39 13.96 27.45
C TYR A 203 9.06 15.34 27.42
N THR A 204 10.22 15.43 26.80
CA THR A 204 11.12 16.59 26.93
C THR A 204 11.15 17.47 25.68
N GLY A 205 10.82 16.90 24.53
CA GLY A 205 11.15 17.44 23.22
C GLY A 205 12.65 17.42 22.95
N THR A 206 13.02 17.46 21.67
CA THR A 206 14.43 17.49 21.25
C THR A 206 14.79 18.88 20.71
N LYS A 207 16.04 19.30 20.93
CA LYS A 207 16.64 20.41 20.20
C LYS A 207 17.80 19.88 19.39
N CYS A 208 17.63 19.84 18.08
CA CYS A 208 18.64 19.47 17.11
C CYS A 208 18.75 20.56 16.04
N ASP A 209 19.89 20.57 15.35
CA ASP A 209 20.01 21.34 14.12
C ASP A 209 19.18 20.67 13.02
N VAL A 210 18.60 21.50 12.14
CA VAL A 210 17.87 21.00 10.97
C VAL A 210 18.88 20.36 10.02
N ALA A 211 18.60 19.12 9.62
CA ALA A 211 19.45 18.32 8.76
C ALA A 211 18.60 17.50 7.78
N VAL A 212 19.17 17.19 6.61
CA VAL A 212 18.55 16.28 5.65
C VAL A 212 18.48 14.88 6.27
N ASP A 213 17.29 14.32 6.31
CA ASP A 213 17.04 12.94 6.70
C ASP A 213 17.16 12.02 5.47
N GLU A 214 16.47 12.36 4.39
CA GLU A 214 16.45 11.58 3.16
C GLU A 214 16.51 12.51 1.95
N VAL A 215 17.17 12.06 0.87
CA VAL A 215 16.93 12.60 -0.47
C VAL A 215 16.27 11.50 -1.28
N ALA A 216 15.00 11.71 -1.63
CA ALA A 216 14.18 10.69 -2.28
C ALA A 216 14.72 10.36 -3.67
N ASN A 217 14.68 9.07 -4.02
CA ASN A 217 14.89 8.64 -5.39
C ASN A 217 13.76 9.14 -6.29
N ALA A 218 14.08 9.41 -7.55
CA ALA A 218 13.10 9.80 -8.55
C ALA A 218 12.53 8.57 -9.26
N ALA A 219 11.34 8.72 -9.82
CA ALA A 219 10.81 7.81 -10.82
C ALA A 219 10.15 8.63 -11.93
N CYS A 220 10.18 8.12 -13.16
CA CYS A 220 9.43 8.69 -14.26
C CYS A 220 9.02 7.61 -15.27
N ASP A 221 7.80 7.74 -15.77
CA ASP A 221 7.29 6.89 -16.83
C ASP A 221 7.49 7.58 -18.18
N ILE A 222 8.12 6.87 -19.11
CA ILE A 222 8.43 7.38 -20.44
C ILE A 222 7.81 6.44 -21.47
N ARG A 223 6.90 6.96 -22.29
CA ARG A 223 6.26 6.18 -23.35
C ARG A 223 7.29 5.86 -24.44
N ILE A 224 7.26 4.63 -24.94
CA ILE A 224 8.07 4.25 -26.10
C ILE A 224 7.68 5.13 -27.29
N GLY A 225 8.67 5.79 -27.89
CA GLY A 225 8.53 6.79 -28.94
C GLY A 225 8.73 8.23 -28.46
N ASP A 226 8.53 8.51 -27.16
CA ASP A 226 8.70 9.86 -26.60
C ASP A 226 10.17 10.17 -26.31
N GLU A 227 10.49 11.46 -26.17
CA GLU A 227 11.84 11.89 -25.78
C GLU A 227 12.14 11.50 -24.34
N ILE A 228 13.29 10.84 -24.11
CA ILE A 228 13.74 10.46 -22.77
C ILE A 228 14.20 11.71 -22.01
N LYS A 229 13.36 12.21 -21.11
CA LYS A 229 13.65 13.33 -20.19
C LYS A 229 13.55 12.87 -18.75
N LEU A 230 14.63 13.07 -17.99
CA LEU A 230 14.67 12.81 -16.56
C LEU A 230 14.20 14.05 -15.78
N PRO A 231 13.67 13.88 -14.55
CA PRO A 231 13.36 14.99 -13.66
C PRO A 231 14.57 15.90 -13.42
N GLU A 232 14.38 17.21 -13.36
CA GLU A 232 15.47 18.17 -13.09
C GLU A 232 15.77 18.34 -11.59
N THR A 233 14.83 17.91 -10.74
CA THR A 233 14.92 17.97 -9.28
C THR A 233 14.57 16.63 -8.64
N VAL A 234 15.00 16.47 -7.39
CA VAL A 234 14.55 15.44 -6.44
C VAL A 234 14.14 16.12 -5.14
N THR A 235 13.34 15.44 -4.33
CA THR A 235 12.87 15.96 -3.04
C THR A 235 13.84 15.61 -1.92
N ALA A 236 14.34 16.62 -1.21
CA ALA A 236 15.00 16.45 0.08
C ALA A 236 13.97 16.53 1.20
N ILE A 237 14.06 15.61 2.16
CA ILE A 237 13.23 15.52 3.36
C ILE A 237 14.14 15.81 4.56
N TYR A 238 13.72 16.70 5.44
CA TYR A 238 14.49 17.11 6.61
C TYR A 238 13.91 16.51 7.90
N ASN A 239 14.74 16.48 8.96
CA ASN A 239 14.39 15.93 10.27
C ASN A 239 13.31 16.71 11.07
N ASP A 240 12.83 17.83 10.53
CA ASP A 240 11.66 18.59 11.01
C ASP A 240 10.47 18.51 10.02
N ARG A 241 10.53 17.56 9.07
CA ARG A 241 9.50 17.19 8.09
C ARG A 241 9.24 18.17 6.96
N HIS A 242 9.92 19.31 6.91
CA HIS A 242 9.80 20.14 5.71
C HIS A 242 10.52 19.46 4.54
N THR A 243 10.07 19.78 3.33
CA THR A 243 10.66 19.27 2.09
C THR A 243 11.15 20.42 1.22
N GLU A 244 12.18 20.13 0.43
CA GLU A 244 12.73 21.06 -0.56
C GLU A 244 13.01 20.34 -1.87
N GLU A 245 12.66 20.96 -3.00
CA GLU A 245 13.08 20.48 -4.33
C GLU A 245 14.51 20.93 -4.61
N ILE A 246 15.39 19.97 -4.89
CA ILE A 246 16.82 20.21 -5.06
C ILE A 246 17.27 19.71 -6.43
N ALA A 247 18.16 20.48 -7.07
CA ALA A 247 18.66 20.13 -8.39
C ALA A 247 19.46 18.82 -8.34
N VAL A 248 19.21 17.95 -9.31
CA VAL A 248 19.90 16.67 -9.45
C VAL A 248 20.70 16.64 -10.75
N LYS A 249 21.88 16.03 -10.69
CA LYS A 249 22.70 15.75 -11.87
C LYS A 249 22.72 14.25 -12.12
N TRP A 250 21.99 13.82 -13.14
CA TRP A 250 21.98 12.44 -13.60
C TRP A 250 23.25 12.06 -14.39
N GLU A 251 23.59 10.78 -14.36
CA GLU A 251 24.54 10.18 -15.30
C GLU A 251 24.06 10.38 -16.75
N GLU A 252 25.01 10.62 -17.65
CA GLU A 252 24.69 10.86 -19.06
C GLU A 252 24.19 9.58 -19.74
N ILE A 253 22.96 9.62 -20.26
CA ILE A 253 22.44 8.57 -21.12
C ILE A 253 22.88 8.84 -22.56
N THR A 254 23.81 8.03 -23.07
CA THR A 254 24.29 8.12 -24.47
C THR A 254 23.16 7.95 -25.48
N ASP A 255 23.28 8.55 -26.67
CA ASP A 255 22.28 8.39 -27.74
C ASP A 255 22.05 6.92 -28.13
N SER A 256 23.10 6.09 -28.10
CA SER A 256 22.97 4.64 -28.32
C SER A 256 22.17 3.94 -27.23
N ALA A 257 22.34 4.34 -25.96
CA ALA A 257 21.56 3.79 -24.85
C ALA A 257 20.11 4.24 -24.96
N LYS A 258 19.83 5.52 -25.25
CA LYS A 258 18.48 6.02 -25.50
C LYS A 258 17.78 5.25 -26.62
N PHE A 259 18.49 5.04 -27.74
CA PHE A 259 17.96 4.23 -28.84
C PHE A 259 17.67 2.79 -28.40
N SER A 260 18.58 2.16 -27.65
CA SER A 260 18.34 0.81 -27.11
C SER A 260 17.14 0.78 -26.17
N MET A 261 16.98 1.77 -25.29
CA MET A 261 15.85 1.86 -24.37
C MET A 261 14.51 1.90 -25.11
N GLN A 262 14.45 2.64 -26.22
CA GLN A 262 13.28 2.73 -27.09
C GLN A 262 13.03 1.43 -27.87
N GLU A 263 14.08 0.69 -28.21
CA GLU A 263 13.98 -0.53 -29.00
C GLU A 263 13.64 -1.77 -28.18
N SER A 264 14.08 -1.83 -26.92
CA SER A 264 13.96 -3.01 -26.07
C SER A 264 12.57 -3.22 -25.45
N GLY A 265 11.58 -2.36 -25.77
CA GLY A 265 10.22 -2.50 -25.27
C GLY A 265 10.07 -2.08 -23.81
N ALA A 266 8.86 -2.30 -23.25
CA ALA A 266 8.56 -1.84 -21.89
C ALA A 266 9.40 -2.55 -20.83
N GLN A 267 10.16 -1.79 -20.07
CA GLN A 267 10.99 -2.25 -18.96
C GLN A 267 11.51 -1.07 -18.12
N LYS A 268 12.02 -1.39 -16.94
CA LYS A 268 12.62 -0.43 -16.02
C LYS A 268 14.13 -0.30 -16.25
N TYR A 269 14.62 0.94 -16.23
CA TYR A 269 16.04 1.27 -16.17
C TYR A 269 16.32 2.10 -14.92
N VAL A 270 17.51 1.95 -14.35
CA VAL A 270 17.94 2.72 -13.19
C VAL A 270 19.08 3.64 -13.64
N ILE A 271 18.89 4.94 -13.49
CA ILE A 271 19.90 5.95 -13.80
C ILE A 271 20.41 6.55 -12.49
N ASN A 272 21.71 6.50 -12.25
CA ASN A 272 22.27 7.10 -11.04
C ASN A 272 22.40 8.61 -11.22
N GLY A 273 22.36 9.33 -10.10
CA GLY A 273 22.54 10.77 -10.05
C GLY A 273 23.12 11.21 -8.72
N VAL A 274 23.48 12.49 -8.67
CA VAL A 274 23.95 13.15 -7.46
C VAL A 274 23.14 14.43 -7.27
N ALA A 275 22.57 14.60 -6.08
CA ALA A 275 21.92 15.82 -5.65
C ALA A 275 22.70 16.41 -4.48
N SER A 276 22.91 17.73 -4.48
CA SER A 276 23.75 18.41 -3.49
C SER A 276 22.94 19.39 -2.66
N VAL A 277 22.93 19.22 -1.34
CA VAL A 277 22.33 20.15 -0.37
C VAL A 277 23.34 20.47 0.71
N GLY A 278 23.44 21.76 1.08
CA GLY A 278 24.31 22.20 2.17
C GLY A 278 25.81 21.92 1.97
N GLY A 279 26.24 21.62 0.74
CA GLY A 279 27.62 21.20 0.44
C GLY A 279 27.90 19.70 0.64
N THR A 280 26.86 18.91 0.93
CA THR A 280 26.91 17.44 0.99
C THR A 280 26.29 16.87 -0.28
N ASP A 281 26.95 15.88 -0.87
CA ASP A 281 26.47 15.14 -2.04
C ASP A 281 25.72 13.87 -1.60
N TYR A 282 24.51 13.69 -2.13
CA TYR A 282 23.68 12.51 -1.91
C TYR A 282 23.55 11.75 -3.23
N ASN A 283 23.85 10.45 -3.20
CA ASN A 283 23.60 9.57 -4.34
C ASN A 283 22.10 9.27 -4.39
N VAL A 284 21.52 9.45 -5.57
CA VAL A 284 20.11 9.16 -5.84
C VAL A 284 20.00 8.34 -7.12
N THR A 285 18.89 7.65 -7.28
CA THR A 285 18.55 6.96 -8.53
C THR A 285 17.27 7.53 -9.14
N CYS A 286 17.16 7.40 -10.46
CA CYS A 286 15.92 7.60 -11.20
C CYS A 286 15.49 6.25 -11.80
N ASP A 287 14.34 5.77 -11.34
CA ASP A 287 13.64 4.65 -11.94
C ASP A 287 12.91 5.13 -13.21
N VAL A 288 13.53 4.88 -14.36
CA VAL A 288 12.98 5.20 -15.68
C VAL A 288 12.18 4.01 -16.17
N ASN A 289 10.86 4.07 -16.04
CA ASN A 289 9.97 3.02 -16.54
C ASN A 289 9.63 3.33 -18.00
N MET A 290 10.24 2.60 -18.92
CA MET A 290 9.80 2.62 -20.30
C MET A 290 8.48 1.86 -20.38
N VAL A 291 7.42 2.54 -20.80
CA VAL A 291 6.06 1.99 -20.88
C VAL A 291 5.56 1.96 -22.31
N GLU A 292 4.72 0.98 -22.63
CA GLU A 292 4.04 0.95 -23.92
C GLU A 292 3.14 2.19 -24.09
N PRO A 293 2.95 2.71 -25.32
CA PRO A 293 2.03 3.82 -25.55
C PRO A 293 0.61 3.42 -25.14
N ASN A 294 0.07 4.10 -24.13
CA ASN A 294 -1.31 3.95 -23.70
C ASN A 294 -2.13 5.17 -24.16
N TYR A 295 -3.21 4.89 -24.89
CA TYR A 295 -4.14 5.92 -25.38
C TYR A 295 -5.36 6.12 -24.47
N VAL A 296 -5.44 5.42 -23.34
CA VAL A 296 -6.43 5.67 -22.30
C VAL A 296 -5.95 6.82 -21.40
N GLU A 297 -6.80 7.82 -21.22
CA GLU A 297 -6.58 8.93 -20.28
C GLU A 297 -7.02 8.53 -18.87
N ASN A 298 -6.32 9.02 -17.84
CA ASN A 298 -6.57 8.66 -16.44
C ASN A 298 -6.77 7.14 -16.23
N GLN A 299 -5.87 6.37 -16.82
CA GLN A 299 -6.00 4.92 -17.00
C GLN A 299 -6.05 4.12 -15.70
N SER A 300 -5.41 4.65 -14.65
CA SER A 300 -5.37 4.10 -13.30
C SER A 300 -6.09 4.97 -12.26
N PHE A 301 -6.94 5.89 -12.71
CA PHE A 301 -7.75 6.74 -11.81
C PHE A 301 -6.97 7.64 -10.84
N GLU A 302 -5.64 7.77 -10.97
CA GLU A 302 -4.79 8.63 -10.11
C GLU A 302 -5.10 10.13 -10.21
N ASP A 303 -5.70 10.59 -11.32
CA ASP A 303 -6.26 11.94 -11.38
C ASP A 303 -7.69 11.92 -10.83
N ASP A 304 -7.78 12.03 -9.50
CA ASP A 304 -9.03 12.01 -8.73
C ASP A 304 -9.81 13.33 -8.79
N THR A 305 -9.27 14.33 -9.49
CA THR A 305 -9.94 15.63 -9.66
C THR A 305 -11.24 15.47 -10.45
N GLU A 306 -12.16 16.44 -10.29
CA GLU A 306 -13.42 16.43 -11.02
C GLU A 306 -13.19 16.41 -12.55
N GLU A 307 -12.14 17.09 -13.02
CA GLU A 307 -11.71 17.09 -14.42
C GLU A 307 -11.09 15.77 -14.85
N GLY A 308 -10.21 15.19 -14.03
CA GLY A 308 -9.57 13.91 -14.26
C GLY A 308 -10.56 12.76 -14.40
N MET A 309 -11.60 12.76 -13.59
CA MET A 309 -12.64 11.71 -13.63
C MET A 309 -13.65 11.90 -14.77
N LYS A 310 -13.83 13.12 -15.31
CA LYS A 310 -14.75 13.40 -16.44
C LYS A 310 -14.34 12.72 -17.76
N VAL A 311 -13.09 12.24 -17.87
CA VAL A 311 -12.66 11.44 -19.04
C VAL A 311 -13.37 10.09 -19.09
N TRP A 312 -13.89 9.62 -17.94
CA TRP A 312 -14.67 8.41 -17.81
C TRP A 312 -16.18 8.71 -17.77
N THR A 313 -16.96 7.90 -18.48
CA THR A 313 -18.42 7.86 -18.36
C THR A 313 -18.82 6.62 -17.56
N ILE A 314 -19.48 6.82 -16.43
CA ILE A 314 -19.95 5.74 -15.55
C ILE A 314 -21.47 5.66 -15.63
N GLU A 315 -21.99 4.54 -16.13
CA GLU A 315 -23.40 4.19 -16.09
C GLU A 315 -23.65 3.24 -14.91
N ASP A 316 -24.00 3.81 -13.76
CA ASP A 316 -24.38 3.05 -12.57
C ASP A 316 -25.88 2.74 -12.57
N ARG A 317 -26.20 1.45 -12.71
CA ARG A 317 -27.55 0.89 -12.72
C ARG A 317 -27.96 0.32 -11.35
N ALA A 318 -27.06 0.33 -10.37
CA ALA A 318 -27.30 -0.09 -8.99
C ALA A 318 -27.40 1.09 -8.00
N LYS A 319 -27.15 2.34 -8.43
CA LYS A 319 -27.17 3.58 -7.62
C LYS A 319 -28.35 3.81 -6.67
N ASP A 320 -29.50 3.17 -6.92
CA ASP A 320 -30.70 3.31 -6.08
C ASP A 320 -30.67 2.35 -4.86
N ASP A 321 -29.71 1.42 -4.81
CA ASP A 321 -29.42 0.61 -3.62
C ASP A 321 -28.63 1.44 -2.61
N ALA A 322 -29.18 1.61 -1.41
CA ALA A 322 -28.62 2.45 -0.36
C ALA A 322 -27.26 1.95 0.17
N GLU A 323 -26.93 0.69 -0.10
CA GLU A 323 -25.68 0.07 0.30
C GLU A 323 -24.73 -0.18 -0.88
N HIS A 324 -25.04 0.39 -2.06
CA HIS A 324 -24.14 0.37 -3.21
C HIS A 324 -23.11 1.49 -3.13
N GLU A 325 -21.85 1.11 -3.30
CA GLU A 325 -20.71 2.00 -3.39
C GLU A 325 -20.07 1.85 -4.77
N LEU A 326 -19.80 2.98 -5.42
CA LEU A 326 -19.02 3.06 -6.66
C LEU A 326 -18.28 4.40 -6.68
N TYR A 327 -16.99 4.39 -6.40
CA TYR A 327 -16.19 5.61 -6.24
C TYR A 327 -14.72 5.37 -6.57
N ASN A 328 -13.97 6.46 -6.77
CA ASN A 328 -12.52 6.41 -6.90
C ASN A 328 -11.88 6.24 -5.51
N LEU A 329 -11.31 5.08 -5.24
CA LEU A 329 -10.74 4.72 -3.95
C LEU A 329 -9.26 5.09 -3.92
N ASP A 330 -8.83 5.88 -2.94
CA ASP A 330 -7.41 6.10 -2.59
C ASP A 330 -6.97 5.07 -1.55
N LYS A 331 -6.39 3.96 -2.02
CA LYS A 331 -5.82 2.89 -1.20
C LYS A 331 -4.83 2.04 -1.98
N ILE A 332 -3.54 2.26 -1.74
CA ILE A 332 -2.40 1.53 -2.35
C ILE A 332 -2.52 0.00 -2.33
N THR A 333 -3.15 -0.57 -1.31
CA THR A 333 -3.26 -2.03 -1.19
C THR A 333 -4.38 -2.64 -2.03
N ASP A 334 -5.29 -1.80 -2.55
CA ASP A 334 -6.44 -2.21 -3.35
C ASP A 334 -6.34 -1.72 -4.81
N ALA A 335 -5.39 -0.81 -5.10
CA ALA A 335 -4.96 -0.43 -6.43
C ALA A 335 -3.93 -1.43 -7.01
N TYR A 336 -3.85 -1.53 -8.33
CA TYR A 336 -2.84 -2.33 -9.01
C TYR A 336 -1.54 -1.55 -9.21
N THR A 337 -1.65 -0.29 -9.65
CA THR A 337 -0.54 0.69 -9.59
C THR A 337 -0.97 1.92 -8.81
N GLY A 338 0.02 2.69 -8.34
CA GLY A 338 -0.23 3.93 -7.60
C GLY A 338 -1.05 3.72 -6.34
N THR A 339 -2.08 4.54 -6.15
CA THR A 339 -2.93 4.57 -4.97
C THR A 339 -4.41 4.53 -5.29
N HIS A 340 -4.81 4.85 -6.51
CA HIS A 340 -6.22 4.98 -6.88
C HIS A 340 -6.72 3.78 -7.68
N ALA A 341 -8.01 3.46 -7.51
CA ALA A 341 -8.71 2.53 -8.40
C ALA A 341 -10.23 2.77 -8.34
N LEU A 342 -10.95 2.43 -9.41
CA LEU A 342 -12.41 2.46 -9.37
C LEU A 342 -12.91 1.27 -8.55
N HIS A 343 -13.44 1.55 -7.37
CA HIS A 343 -13.92 0.59 -6.39
C HIS A 343 -15.43 0.39 -6.47
N TRP A 344 -15.89 -0.84 -6.21
CA TRP A 344 -17.30 -1.12 -5.94
C TRP A 344 -17.51 -2.05 -4.75
N TYR A 345 -18.66 -1.85 -4.10
CA TYR A 345 -19.25 -2.75 -3.11
C TYR A 345 -20.77 -2.66 -3.17
N SER A 346 -21.46 -3.74 -2.83
CA SER A 346 -22.89 -3.68 -2.44
C SER A 346 -23.24 -4.87 -1.58
N LYS A 347 -24.10 -4.71 -0.56
CA LYS A 347 -24.68 -5.85 0.15
C LYS A 347 -25.60 -6.72 -0.71
N THR A 348 -26.12 -6.22 -1.83
CA THR A 348 -27.08 -6.96 -2.65
C THR A 348 -26.57 -7.25 -4.05
N LYS A 349 -26.24 -6.23 -4.85
CA LYS A 349 -25.78 -6.37 -6.22
C LYS A 349 -25.00 -5.17 -6.69
N CYS A 350 -24.08 -5.41 -7.63
CA CYS A 350 -23.37 -4.38 -8.38
C CYS A 350 -23.77 -4.49 -9.85
N ASP A 351 -24.09 -3.36 -10.49
CA ASP A 351 -24.43 -3.31 -11.91
C ASP A 351 -24.01 -1.95 -12.49
N PHE A 352 -22.86 -1.90 -13.16
CA PHE A 352 -22.37 -0.68 -13.78
C PHE A 352 -21.53 -0.94 -15.02
N THR A 353 -21.32 0.11 -15.79
CA THR A 353 -20.36 0.13 -16.90
C THR A 353 -19.54 1.41 -16.84
N VAL A 354 -18.21 1.28 -16.82
CA VAL A 354 -17.27 2.39 -16.98
C VAL A 354 -16.76 2.40 -18.41
N THR A 355 -16.73 3.57 -19.07
CA THR A 355 -16.44 3.70 -20.50
C THR A 355 -15.59 4.94 -20.80
N GLN A 356 -14.67 4.81 -21.75
CA GLN A 356 -13.93 5.93 -22.33
C GLN A 356 -13.90 5.85 -23.86
N LYS A 357 -14.09 6.99 -24.52
CA LYS A 357 -13.93 7.12 -25.96
C LYS A 357 -12.55 7.68 -26.30
N ILE A 358 -11.79 6.91 -27.05
CA ILE A 358 -10.44 7.25 -27.49
C ILE A 358 -10.51 7.80 -28.92
N THR A 359 -9.76 8.87 -29.19
CA THR A 359 -9.70 9.52 -30.51
C THR A 359 -8.27 9.82 -30.93
N GLY A 360 -8.04 10.14 -32.20
CA GLY A 360 -6.70 10.49 -32.71
C GLY A 360 -5.80 9.29 -32.97
N LEU A 361 -6.37 8.08 -33.02
CA LEU A 361 -5.63 6.84 -33.24
C LEU A 361 -5.21 6.69 -34.71
N LYS A 362 -4.00 6.17 -34.95
CA LYS A 362 -3.60 5.74 -36.29
C LYS A 362 -4.32 4.43 -36.67
N PRO A 363 -4.74 4.24 -37.93
CA PRO A 363 -5.28 2.96 -38.37
C PRO A 363 -4.28 1.83 -38.15
N GLY A 364 -4.73 0.70 -37.61
CA GLY A 364 -3.82 -0.40 -37.26
C GLY A 364 -4.45 -1.43 -36.35
N LYS A 365 -3.61 -2.32 -35.82
CA LYS A 365 -3.99 -3.31 -34.82
C LYS A 365 -3.61 -2.84 -33.43
N TYR A 366 -4.52 -3.03 -32.50
CA TYR A 366 -4.38 -2.65 -31.10
C TYR A 366 -4.71 -3.83 -30.18
N LYS A 367 -4.26 -3.73 -28.94
CA LYS A 367 -4.62 -4.60 -27.83
C LYS A 367 -5.21 -3.76 -26.71
N ALA A 368 -6.14 -4.33 -25.96
CA ALA A 368 -6.74 -3.70 -24.80
C ALA A 368 -6.68 -4.62 -23.59
N SER A 369 -6.43 -4.05 -22.41
CA SER A 369 -6.54 -4.78 -21.14
C SER A 369 -6.94 -3.85 -20.00
N CYS A 370 -7.27 -4.41 -18.85
CA CYS A 370 -7.38 -3.72 -17.57
C CYS A 370 -6.98 -4.70 -16.47
N GLN A 371 -6.80 -4.21 -15.25
CA GLN A 371 -6.55 -5.03 -14.06
C GLN A 371 -7.81 -5.04 -13.21
N VAL A 372 -8.26 -6.21 -12.79
CA VAL A 372 -9.47 -6.35 -11.99
C VAL A 372 -9.27 -7.35 -10.86
N GLN A 373 -9.72 -6.99 -9.66
CA GLN A 373 -9.82 -7.89 -8.52
C GLN A 373 -11.20 -7.77 -7.87
N GLY A 374 -11.49 -8.64 -6.90
CA GLY A 374 -12.77 -8.66 -6.20
C GLY A 374 -13.13 -10.04 -5.70
N GLY A 375 -14.30 -10.16 -5.08
CA GLY A 375 -14.77 -11.42 -4.51
C GLY A 375 -16.21 -11.34 -4.02
N ASP A 376 -16.62 -12.39 -3.30
CA ASP A 376 -17.93 -12.52 -2.66
C ASP A 376 -19.12 -12.36 -3.64
N THR A 377 -18.97 -12.90 -4.85
CA THR A 377 -19.95 -12.76 -5.93
C THR A 377 -20.66 -14.08 -6.27
N THR A 378 -21.94 -13.97 -6.65
CA THR A 378 -22.73 -14.98 -7.35
C THR A 378 -23.29 -14.37 -8.64
N ASN A 379 -23.55 -15.20 -9.66
CA ASN A 379 -24.03 -14.75 -10.98
C ASN A 379 -23.15 -13.64 -11.61
N GLY A 380 -21.85 -13.64 -11.28
CA GLY A 380 -20.90 -12.62 -11.74
C GLY A 380 -20.72 -12.64 -13.26
N ALA A 381 -20.83 -11.47 -13.89
CA ALA A 381 -20.50 -11.22 -15.28
C ALA A 381 -19.62 -9.97 -15.35
N PHE A 382 -18.31 -10.20 -15.47
CA PHE A 382 -17.29 -9.16 -15.62
C PHE A 382 -16.76 -9.23 -17.04
N LYS A 383 -16.64 -8.10 -17.72
CA LYS A 383 -16.26 -8.11 -19.13
C LYS A 383 -15.57 -6.83 -19.56
N LEU A 384 -14.41 -6.99 -20.20
CA LEU A 384 -13.78 -5.94 -20.99
C LEU A 384 -14.40 -5.95 -22.39
N THR A 385 -14.77 -4.78 -22.90
CA THR A 385 -15.34 -4.60 -24.23
C THR A 385 -14.62 -3.47 -24.95
N VAL A 386 -14.36 -3.65 -26.24
CA VAL A 386 -13.91 -2.57 -27.13
C VAL A 386 -14.79 -2.51 -28.37
N GLU A 387 -15.33 -1.32 -28.66
CA GLU A 387 -15.99 -1.03 -29.93
C GLU A 387 -15.06 -0.24 -30.85
N SER A 388 -14.77 -0.78 -32.03
CA SER A 388 -13.90 -0.13 -33.01
C SER A 388 -14.26 -0.57 -34.42
N ASN A 389 -14.23 0.36 -35.38
CA ASN A 389 -14.48 0.09 -36.79
C ASN A 389 -15.79 -0.70 -37.04
N GLY A 390 -16.85 -0.37 -36.29
CA GLY A 390 -18.17 -1.01 -36.38
C GLY A 390 -18.23 -2.45 -35.86
N LYS A 391 -17.21 -2.90 -35.11
CA LYS A 391 -17.16 -4.21 -34.47
C LYS A 391 -17.04 -4.07 -32.96
N THR A 392 -17.64 -5.03 -32.25
CA THR A 392 -17.48 -5.20 -30.81
C THR A 392 -16.55 -6.38 -30.55
N TYR A 393 -15.55 -6.15 -29.72
CA TYR A 393 -14.61 -7.14 -29.22
C TYR A 393 -14.85 -7.29 -27.72
N GLU A 394 -14.80 -8.50 -27.19
CA GLU A 394 -15.14 -8.75 -25.79
C GLU A 394 -14.25 -9.83 -25.20
N GLU A 395 -13.85 -9.65 -23.94
CA GLU A 395 -13.15 -10.66 -23.15
C GLU A 395 -13.81 -10.76 -21.76
N PRO A 396 -14.55 -11.84 -21.47
CA PRO A 396 -15.10 -12.12 -20.14
C PRO A 396 -14.00 -12.39 -19.12
N THR A 397 -14.27 -12.11 -17.86
CA THR A 397 -13.39 -12.44 -16.75
C THR A 397 -14.18 -12.76 -15.49
N GLU A 398 -13.48 -13.08 -14.42
CA GLU A 398 -14.01 -13.36 -13.09
C GLU A 398 -13.13 -12.72 -12.02
N VAL A 399 -13.67 -12.56 -10.82
CA VAL A 399 -12.93 -12.09 -9.65
C VAL A 399 -13.03 -13.14 -8.54
N THR A 400 -11.99 -13.29 -7.74
CA THR A 400 -11.90 -14.39 -6.75
C THR A 400 -11.65 -13.92 -5.33
N GLU A 401 -10.56 -13.18 -5.11
CA GLU A 401 -10.15 -12.73 -3.79
C GLU A 401 -9.28 -11.47 -3.89
N TRP A 402 -9.00 -10.89 -2.72
CA TRP A 402 -8.15 -9.71 -2.59
C TRP A 402 -6.71 -9.96 -3.00
N ALA A 403 -6.11 -8.93 -3.60
CA ALA A 403 -4.77 -8.89 -4.18
C ALA A 403 -4.51 -9.93 -5.30
N LYS A 404 -5.53 -10.65 -5.79
CA LYS A 404 -5.42 -11.53 -6.96
C LYS A 404 -6.04 -10.89 -8.19
N PHE A 405 -5.29 -9.97 -8.79
CA PHE A 405 -5.69 -9.31 -10.03
C PHE A 405 -5.74 -10.27 -11.22
N ARG A 406 -6.76 -10.09 -12.05
CA ARG A 406 -6.92 -10.69 -13.37
C ARG A 406 -6.74 -9.62 -14.43
N GLN A 407 -6.21 -10.04 -15.58
CA GLN A 407 -5.95 -9.15 -16.71
C GLN A 407 -6.70 -9.64 -17.96
N PRO A 408 -8.02 -9.38 -18.09
CA PRO A 408 -8.71 -9.62 -19.36
C PRO A 408 -8.00 -8.86 -20.48
N THR A 409 -7.67 -9.55 -21.57
CA THR A 409 -6.93 -8.97 -22.70
C THR A 409 -7.61 -9.29 -24.01
N ILE A 410 -7.92 -8.24 -24.78
CA ILE A 410 -8.44 -8.36 -26.14
C ILE A 410 -7.31 -8.05 -27.12
N GLU A 411 -7.02 -9.00 -28.01
CA GLU A 411 -5.98 -8.88 -29.02
C GLU A 411 -6.53 -8.57 -30.42
N ASN A 412 -5.68 -8.03 -31.30
CA ASN A 412 -5.98 -7.79 -32.72
C ASN A 412 -7.24 -6.91 -32.98
N ILE A 413 -7.46 -5.91 -32.14
CA ILE A 413 -8.51 -4.89 -32.31
C ILE A 413 -8.16 -4.05 -33.53
N VAL A 414 -9.07 -3.93 -34.50
CA VAL A 414 -8.80 -3.17 -35.72
C VAL A 414 -9.34 -1.75 -35.57
N VAL A 415 -8.45 -0.77 -35.58
CA VAL A 415 -8.81 0.66 -35.62
C VAL A 415 -8.87 1.12 -37.07
N GLY A 416 -10.00 1.74 -37.42
CA GLY A 416 -10.30 2.23 -38.76
C GLY A 416 -9.67 3.58 -39.07
N LYS A 417 -10.03 4.14 -40.23
CA LYS A 417 -9.60 5.49 -40.66
C LYS A 417 -10.26 6.63 -39.88
N ASP A 418 -11.32 6.34 -39.15
CA ASP A 418 -11.95 7.25 -38.19
C ASP A 418 -11.06 7.53 -36.98
N GLY A 419 -10.11 6.63 -36.69
CA GLY A 419 -9.12 6.81 -35.62
C GLY A 419 -9.75 6.84 -34.23
N THR A 420 -10.84 6.08 -34.04
CA THR A 420 -11.59 6.04 -32.79
C THR A 420 -11.81 4.62 -32.30
N ALA A 421 -11.80 4.44 -30.98
CA ALA A 421 -12.24 3.24 -30.30
C ALA A 421 -12.95 3.63 -29.00
N THR A 422 -13.88 2.80 -28.53
CA THR A 422 -14.52 2.96 -27.22
C THR A 422 -14.16 1.74 -26.37
N ILE A 423 -13.51 1.95 -25.24
CA ILE A 423 -13.16 0.91 -24.28
C ILE A 423 -14.13 0.98 -23.09
N SER A 424 -14.60 -0.17 -22.64
CA SER A 424 -15.54 -0.28 -21.52
C SER A 424 -15.24 -1.50 -20.65
N PHE A 425 -15.48 -1.38 -19.35
CA PHE A 425 -15.56 -2.51 -18.43
C PHE A 425 -16.95 -2.56 -17.81
N THR A 426 -17.59 -3.72 -17.92
CA THR A 426 -18.94 -3.96 -17.38
C THR A 426 -18.86 -4.92 -16.22
N VAL A 427 -19.57 -4.58 -15.15
CA VAL A 427 -19.71 -5.38 -13.94
C VAL A 427 -21.19 -5.65 -13.70
N TYR A 428 -21.53 -6.93 -13.57
CA TYR A 428 -22.74 -7.39 -12.92
C TYR A 428 -22.38 -8.47 -11.91
N ALA A 429 -22.87 -8.36 -10.68
CA ALA A 429 -22.69 -9.39 -9.66
C ALA A 429 -23.77 -9.28 -8.58
N GLU A 430 -24.12 -10.41 -7.96
CA GLU A 430 -25.05 -10.50 -6.83
C GLU A 430 -24.32 -11.03 -5.59
N ALA A 431 -24.86 -10.73 -4.40
CA ALA A 431 -24.38 -11.24 -3.12
C ALA A 431 -24.46 -12.76 -3.04
N ASP A 432 -23.49 -13.37 -2.36
CA ASP A 432 -23.42 -14.83 -2.14
C ASP A 432 -24.39 -15.35 -1.05
N GLY A 433 -25.19 -14.44 -0.48
CA GLY A 433 -26.14 -14.69 0.60
C GLY A 433 -25.60 -14.38 2.00
N THR A 434 -24.28 -14.19 2.14
CA THR A 434 -23.63 -13.79 3.41
C THR A 434 -22.80 -12.52 3.28
N LYS A 435 -22.18 -12.32 2.12
CA LYS A 435 -21.34 -11.18 1.80
C LYS A 435 -21.76 -10.57 0.47
N GLY A 436 -21.46 -9.29 0.33
CA GLY A 436 -21.79 -8.50 -0.84
C GLY A 436 -20.66 -8.51 -1.88
N PRO A 437 -20.96 -8.48 -3.19
CA PRO A 437 -19.94 -8.43 -4.22
C PRO A 437 -19.10 -7.16 -4.11
N TRP A 438 -17.79 -7.30 -4.25
CA TRP A 438 -16.86 -6.18 -4.17
C TRP A 438 -15.72 -6.34 -5.17
N GLY A 439 -15.00 -5.25 -5.44
CA GLY A 439 -13.78 -5.30 -6.23
C GLY A 439 -13.25 -3.93 -6.63
N THR A 440 -12.16 -3.94 -7.39
CA THR A 440 -11.57 -2.76 -8.00
C THR A 440 -11.19 -3.07 -9.45
N VAL A 441 -11.28 -2.05 -10.31
CA VAL A 441 -10.78 -2.08 -11.69
C VAL A 441 -9.83 -0.90 -11.88
N ASP A 442 -8.72 -1.18 -12.53
CA ASP A 442 -7.56 -0.31 -12.60
C ASP A 442 -6.78 -0.54 -13.90
N ASP A 443 -5.79 0.30 -14.18
CA ASP A 443 -4.76 0.09 -15.21
C ASP A 443 -5.30 -0.26 -16.61
N PHE A 444 -6.23 0.56 -17.13
CA PHE A 444 -6.78 0.37 -18.47
C PHE A 444 -5.73 0.66 -19.56
N LEU A 445 -5.43 -0.33 -20.39
CA LEU A 445 -4.50 -0.17 -21.51
C LEU A 445 -5.25 -0.23 -22.84
N PHE A 446 -4.89 0.66 -23.76
CA PHE A 446 -5.23 0.56 -25.18
C PHE A 446 -4.03 0.94 -26.02
N ASN A 447 -3.32 -0.06 -26.55
CA ASN A 447 -1.96 0.09 -27.07
C ASN A 447 -1.86 -0.52 -28.48
N PRO A 448 -0.99 -0.01 -29.37
CA PRO A 448 -0.79 -0.58 -30.70
C PRO A 448 -0.01 -1.91 -30.60
N VAL A 449 -0.33 -2.88 -31.47
CA VAL A 449 0.34 -4.20 -31.51
C VAL A 449 1.63 -4.16 -32.34
N GLU A 450 1.75 -3.22 -33.27
CA GLU A 450 2.94 -3.01 -34.10
C GLU A 450 3.45 -1.57 -33.90
N LYS A 451 4.79 -1.39 -33.84
CA LYS A 451 5.41 -0.05 -33.85
C LYS A 451 5.08 0.62 -35.19
N ASN A 452 4.23 1.64 -35.17
CA ASN A 452 3.80 2.41 -36.34
C ASN A 452 4.79 3.51 -36.74
#